data_AF-A0A932RJ91-F1
#
_entry.id   AF-A0A932RJ91-F1
#
_cell.length_a   1.000
_cell.length_b   1.000
_cell.length_c   1.000
_cell.angle_alpha   90.00
_cell.angle_beta   90.00
_cell.angle_gamma   90.00
#
_symmetry.space_group_name_H-M   'P 1'
#
loop_
_entity.id
_entity.type
_entity.pdbx_description
1 polymer ?
#
loop_
_entity_poly.entity_id
_entity_poly.type
_entity_poly.pdbx_seq_one_letter_code
_entity_poly.pdbx_strand_id
1 'polypeptide(L)'
;MRSIPKEADRCEFVSTDGRRCCMIRVAPDVVFCFNHWRRQQQEEQAARIGEEIVAADDPLNTQESIHKALGNVFRFCARDLISPRSAAVLGYVGQLMLVSLPSIERTIKSLLPALQLAMKMGHQADKSKSNSDERLYKMTLDEFEVIKRLIEQFSSFNTMSDEDRQRFAKFAATFLSKKEGEPGAKSSS
;
A
#
# COMPACT_ATOMS: atom_id res chain seq x y z
N MET A 1 -10.64 -51.74 -25.65
CA MET A 1 -9.85 -50.76 -26.43
C MET A 1 -10.07 -49.39 -25.80
N ARG A 2 -9.02 -48.71 -25.30
CA ARG A 2 -9.16 -47.33 -24.80
C ARG A 2 -9.06 -46.38 -26.01
N SER A 3 -10.13 -45.66 -26.32
CA SER A 3 -10.14 -44.63 -27.35
C SER A 3 -9.17 -43.51 -26.97
N ILE A 4 -8.33 -43.08 -27.92
CA ILE A 4 -7.42 -41.95 -27.74
C ILE A 4 -8.28 -40.68 -27.61
N PRO A 5 -8.20 -39.92 -26.51
CA PRO A 5 -8.97 -38.69 -26.33
C PRO A 5 -8.60 -37.67 -27.42
N LYS A 6 -9.60 -37.00 -27.99
CA LYS A 6 -9.36 -35.93 -28.97
C LYS A 6 -8.65 -34.77 -28.26
N GLU A 7 -7.91 -33.94 -28.98
CA GLU A 7 -7.21 -32.78 -28.38
C GLU A 7 -8.17 -31.79 -27.69
N ALA A 8 -9.43 -31.74 -28.15
CA ALA A 8 -10.51 -30.99 -27.52
C ALA A 8 -10.90 -31.51 -26.12
N ASP A 9 -10.62 -32.78 -25.80
CA ASP A 9 -10.94 -33.39 -24.51
C ASP A 9 -9.82 -33.15 -23.46
N ARG A 10 -8.72 -32.51 -23.86
CA ARG A 10 -7.56 -32.27 -22.99
C ARG A 10 -7.67 -30.95 -22.24
N CYS A 11 -7.12 -30.95 -21.04
CA CYS A 11 -6.91 -29.78 -20.20
C CYS A 11 -6.28 -28.62 -20.98
N GLU A 12 -6.79 -27.40 -20.80
CA GLU A 12 -6.27 -26.19 -21.45
C GLU A 12 -5.10 -25.55 -20.71
N PHE A 13 -4.72 -26.06 -19.53
CA PHE A 13 -3.57 -25.54 -18.79
C PHE A 13 -2.27 -25.69 -19.58
N VAL A 14 -1.53 -24.58 -19.69
CA VAL A 14 -0.20 -24.50 -20.29
C VAL A 14 0.78 -24.13 -19.19
N SER A 15 1.83 -24.94 -19.02
CA SER A 15 2.91 -24.66 -18.08
C SER A 15 3.71 -23.44 -18.53
N THR A 16 4.50 -22.85 -17.62
CA THR A 16 5.45 -21.77 -17.92
C THR A 16 6.43 -22.13 -19.04
N ASP A 17 6.73 -23.43 -19.20
CA ASP A 17 7.63 -23.95 -20.24
C ASP A 17 6.91 -24.16 -21.59
N GLY A 18 5.67 -23.68 -21.75
CA GLY A 18 4.88 -23.78 -22.97
C GLY A 18 4.25 -25.15 -23.23
N ARG A 19 4.47 -26.14 -22.36
CA ARG A 19 3.90 -27.49 -22.49
C ARG A 19 2.45 -27.52 -22.01
N ARG A 20 1.53 -27.99 -22.85
CA ARG A 20 0.13 -28.22 -22.49
C ARG A 20 -0.04 -29.49 -21.67
N CYS A 21 -0.91 -29.44 -20.67
CA CYS A 21 -1.26 -30.61 -19.87
C CYS A 21 -1.95 -31.68 -20.74
N CYS A 22 -1.46 -32.92 -20.67
CA CYS A 22 -2.01 -34.05 -21.44
C CYS A 22 -3.22 -34.74 -20.78
N MET A 23 -3.61 -34.32 -19.57
CA MET A 23 -4.72 -34.93 -18.83
C MET A 23 -6.08 -34.53 -19.44
N ILE A 24 -7.05 -35.44 -19.34
CA ILE A 24 -8.42 -35.22 -19.80
C ILE A 24 -9.13 -34.22 -18.88
N ARG A 25 -10.03 -33.40 -19.44
CA ARG A 25 -10.93 -32.51 -18.70
C ARG A 25 -11.81 -33.28 -17.73
N VAL A 26 -12.23 -32.63 -16.65
CA VAL A 26 -13.16 -33.25 -15.67
C VAL A 26 -14.53 -33.50 -16.31
N ALA A 27 -15.02 -32.51 -17.06
CA ALA A 27 -16.31 -32.52 -17.71
C ALA A 27 -16.27 -31.68 -18.99
N PRO A 28 -17.23 -31.84 -19.93
CA PRO A 28 -17.23 -31.12 -21.20
C PRO A 28 -17.30 -29.59 -21.06
N ASP A 29 -17.92 -29.11 -19.98
CA ASP A 29 -18.09 -27.70 -19.60
C ASP A 29 -16.89 -27.13 -18.82
N VAL A 30 -15.96 -27.97 -18.39
CA VAL A 30 -14.77 -27.56 -17.62
C VAL A 30 -13.53 -27.64 -18.50
N VAL A 31 -12.78 -26.54 -18.59
CA VAL A 31 -11.58 -26.44 -19.45
C VAL A 31 -10.34 -27.13 -18.87
N PHE A 32 -10.36 -27.47 -17.57
CA PHE A 32 -9.22 -28.05 -16.86
C PHE A 32 -9.42 -29.52 -16.49
N CYS A 33 -8.31 -30.25 -16.33
CA CYS A 33 -8.33 -31.55 -15.66
C CYS A 33 -8.54 -31.38 -14.15
N PHE A 34 -8.86 -32.48 -13.44
CA PHE A 34 -9.19 -32.43 -12.01
C PHE A 34 -8.14 -31.70 -11.16
N ASN A 35 -6.85 -31.93 -11.44
CA ASN A 35 -5.77 -31.29 -10.69
C ASN A 35 -5.69 -29.78 -10.92
N HIS A 36 -5.78 -29.34 -12.17
CA HIS A 36 -5.73 -27.90 -12.50
C HIS A 36 -7.02 -27.19 -12.13
N TRP A 37 -8.17 -27.85 -12.24
CA TRP A 37 -9.44 -27.33 -11.75
C TRP A 37 -9.40 -27.13 -10.24
N ARG A 38 -8.97 -28.15 -9.48
CA ARG A 38 -8.83 -28.03 -8.02
C ARG A 38 -7.85 -26.93 -7.63
N ARG A 39 -6.73 -26.82 -8.33
CA ARG A 39 -5.74 -25.77 -8.10
C ARG A 39 -6.32 -24.38 -8.36
N GLN A 40 -7.02 -24.19 -9.48
CA GLN A 40 -7.70 -22.94 -9.79
C GLN A 40 -8.72 -22.59 -8.71
N GLN A 41 -9.53 -23.54 -8.27
CA GLN A 41 -10.49 -23.33 -7.19
C GLN A 41 -9.81 -22.91 -5.87
N GLN A 42 -8.66 -23.51 -5.55
CA GLN A 42 -7.86 -23.12 -4.38
C GLN A 42 -7.29 -21.70 -4.53
N GLU A 43 -6.80 -21.32 -5.71
CA GLU A 43 -6.27 -19.99 -5.99
C GLU A 43 -7.39 -18.92 -5.91
N GLU A 44 -8.56 -19.20 -6.50
CA GLU A 44 -9.74 -18.34 -6.41
C GLU A 44 -10.24 -18.18 -4.97
N GLN A 45 -10.28 -19.28 -4.20
CA GLN A 45 -10.67 -19.23 -2.79
C GLN A 45 -9.65 -18.44 -1.95
N ALA A 46 -8.35 -18.64 -2.20
CA ALA A 46 -7.31 -17.88 -1.50
C ALA A 46 -7.38 -16.39 -1.81
N ALA A 47 -7.67 -16.00 -3.06
CA ALA A 47 -7.86 -14.60 -3.44
C ALA A 47 -9.03 -13.97 -2.69
N ARG A 48 -10.20 -14.64 -2.65
CA ARG A 48 -11.37 -14.16 -1.90
C ARG A 48 -11.10 -14.02 -0.41
N ILE A 49 -10.44 -15.00 0.20
CA ILE A 49 -10.04 -14.92 1.62
C ILE A 49 -9.08 -13.76 1.83
N GLY A 50 -8.13 -13.53 0.92
CA GLY A 50 -7.22 -12.39 0.96
C GLY A 50 -7.95 -11.05 0.97
N GLU A 51 -8.93 -10.87 0.08
CA GLU A 51 -9.79 -9.69 -0.01
C GLU A 51 -10.66 -9.49 1.25
N GLU A 52 -11.10 -10.56 1.90
CA GLU A 52 -11.85 -10.46 3.15
C GLU A 52 -10.95 -10.17 4.37
N ILE A 53 -9.71 -10.66 4.37
CA ILE A 53 -8.73 -10.34 5.42
C ILE A 53 -8.32 -8.87 5.34
N VAL A 54 -8.00 -8.39 4.15
CA VAL A 54 -7.64 -6.99 3.87
C VAL A 54 -8.68 -6.44 2.92
N ALA A 55 -9.70 -5.77 3.47
CA ALA A 55 -10.68 -5.10 2.64
C ALA A 55 -9.96 -4.17 1.65
N ALA A 56 -10.36 -4.22 0.38
CA ALA A 56 -9.62 -3.60 -0.74
C ALA A 56 -9.27 -2.11 -0.52
N ASP A 57 -10.09 -1.41 0.26
CA ASP A 57 -9.95 0.03 0.54
C ASP A 57 -9.51 0.35 1.99
N ASP A 58 -9.15 -0.66 2.79
CA ASP A 58 -8.79 -0.48 4.20
C ASP A 58 -7.26 -0.49 4.36
N PRO A 59 -6.60 0.69 4.37
CA PRO A 59 -5.16 0.74 4.52
C PRO A 59 -4.78 0.20 5.89
N LEU A 60 -3.82 -0.74 5.93
CA LEU A 60 -3.27 -1.29 7.17
C LEU A 60 -2.30 -0.31 7.86
N ASN A 61 -2.70 0.94 7.94
CA ASN A 61 -1.94 2.07 8.50
C ASN A 61 -2.46 2.49 9.89
N THR A 62 -3.59 1.95 10.35
CA THR A 62 -4.17 2.26 11.66
C THR A 62 -4.16 1.03 12.57
N GLN A 63 -4.17 1.25 13.89
CA GLN A 63 -4.32 0.14 14.84
C GLN A 63 -5.65 -0.60 14.64
N GLU A 64 -6.73 0.15 14.35
CA GLU A 64 -8.06 -0.41 14.14
C GLU A 64 -8.13 -1.30 12.90
N SER A 65 -7.60 -0.84 11.77
CA SER A 65 -7.57 -1.61 10.52
C SER A 65 -6.71 -2.87 10.65
N ILE A 66 -5.57 -2.79 11.33
CA ILE A 66 -4.74 -3.98 11.61
C ILE A 66 -5.46 -4.96 12.55
N HIS A 67 -6.10 -4.48 13.62
CA HIS A 67 -6.86 -5.34 14.53
C HIS A 67 -8.04 -6.03 13.84
N LYS A 68 -8.76 -5.31 12.97
CA LYS A 68 -9.85 -5.87 12.17
C LYS A 68 -9.35 -6.97 11.23
N ALA A 69 -8.24 -6.74 10.53
CA ALA A 69 -7.61 -7.75 9.68
C ALA A 69 -7.18 -8.99 10.48
N LEU A 70 -6.54 -8.82 11.64
CA LEU A 70 -6.19 -9.92 12.54
C LEU A 70 -7.42 -10.67 13.08
N GLY A 71 -8.50 -9.97 13.37
CA GLY A 71 -9.78 -10.58 13.73
C GLY A 71 -10.34 -11.46 12.62
N ASN A 72 -10.20 -11.05 11.36
CA ASN A 72 -10.59 -11.86 10.20
C ASN A 72 -9.67 -13.07 10.04
N VAL A 73 -8.35 -12.93 10.18
CA VAL A 73 -7.40 -14.07 10.20
C VAL A 73 -7.81 -15.09 11.27
N PHE A 74 -8.13 -14.64 12.49
CA PHE A 74 -8.58 -15.53 13.55
C PHE A 74 -9.87 -16.28 13.17
N ARG A 75 -10.87 -15.58 12.61
CA ARG A 75 -12.13 -16.19 12.15
C ARG A 75 -11.90 -17.24 11.06
N PHE A 76 -11.03 -16.95 10.07
CA PHE A 76 -10.74 -17.91 9.01
C PHE A 76 -9.95 -19.12 9.52
N CYS A 77 -9.03 -18.92 10.46
CA CYS A 77 -8.29 -20.01 11.08
C CYS A 77 -9.22 -20.91 11.90
N ALA A 78 -10.16 -20.32 12.65
CA ALA A 78 -11.14 -21.07 13.43
C ALA A 78 -12.15 -21.86 12.56
N ARG A 79 -12.29 -21.50 11.28
CA ARG A 79 -13.15 -22.18 10.30
C ARG A 79 -12.39 -23.14 9.39
N ASP A 80 -11.12 -23.41 9.67
CA ASP A 80 -10.22 -24.24 8.82
C ASP A 80 -10.12 -23.75 7.36
N LEU A 81 -10.36 -22.45 7.12
CA LEU A 81 -10.26 -21.84 5.79
C LEU A 81 -8.83 -21.40 5.46
N ILE A 82 -8.00 -21.16 6.47
CA ILE A 82 -6.56 -20.92 6.34
C ILE A 82 -5.80 -21.86 7.28
N SER A 83 -4.58 -22.22 6.89
CA SER A 83 -3.74 -23.09 7.74
C SER A 83 -3.30 -22.36 9.02
N PRO A 84 -3.15 -23.06 10.15
CA PRO A 84 -2.61 -22.47 11.39
C PRO A 84 -1.24 -21.84 11.19
N ARG A 85 -0.42 -22.40 10.28
CA ARG A 85 0.88 -21.85 9.91
C ARG A 85 0.73 -20.48 9.24
N SER A 86 -0.17 -20.37 8.27
CA SER A 86 -0.46 -19.10 7.59
C SER A 86 -1.00 -18.06 8.59
N ALA A 87 -1.93 -18.47 9.45
CA ALA A 87 -2.48 -17.61 10.50
C ALA A 87 -1.39 -17.10 11.47
N ALA A 88 -0.46 -17.96 11.88
CA ALA A 88 0.65 -17.57 12.76
C ALA A 88 1.58 -16.55 12.09
N VAL A 89 1.91 -16.73 10.81
CA VAL A 89 2.73 -15.77 10.05
C VAL A 89 2.00 -14.43 9.90
N LEU A 90 0.72 -14.43 9.53
CA LEU A 90 -0.08 -13.21 9.42
C LEU A 90 -0.23 -12.51 10.78
N GLY A 91 -0.42 -13.27 11.86
CA GLY A 91 -0.44 -12.75 13.23
C GLY A 91 0.86 -12.06 13.62
N TYR A 92 2.00 -12.68 13.30
CA TYR A 92 3.31 -12.08 13.56
C TYR A 92 3.53 -10.80 12.75
N VAL A 93 3.17 -10.78 11.47
CA VAL A 93 3.25 -9.57 10.64
C VAL A 93 2.36 -8.47 11.22
N GLY A 94 1.11 -8.78 11.58
CA GLY A 94 0.21 -7.80 12.21
C GLY A 94 0.76 -7.24 13.52
N GLN A 95 1.39 -8.09 14.35
CA GLN A 95 2.09 -7.64 15.56
C GLN A 95 3.22 -6.66 15.25
N LEU A 96 4.06 -6.94 14.24
CA LEU A 96 5.13 -6.03 13.82
C LEU A 96 4.58 -4.68 13.34
N MET A 97 3.46 -4.70 12.63
CA MET A 97 2.79 -3.47 12.18
C MET A 97 2.28 -2.65 13.38
N LEU A 98 1.61 -3.29 14.34
CA LEU A 98 1.13 -2.60 15.56
C LEU A 98 2.29 -2.00 16.38
N VAL A 99 3.41 -2.70 16.48
CA VAL A 99 4.59 -2.24 17.23
C VAL A 99 5.29 -1.06 16.54
N SER A 100 5.23 -0.97 15.20
CA SER A 100 5.86 0.12 14.45
C SER A 100 5.04 1.42 14.47
N LEU A 101 3.72 1.33 14.63
CA LEU A 101 2.81 2.50 14.61
C LEU A 101 3.21 3.62 15.59
N PRO A 102 3.50 3.37 16.89
CA PRO A 102 3.92 4.43 17.80
C PRO A 102 5.26 5.08 17.43
N SER A 103 6.15 4.36 16.73
CA SER A 103 7.39 4.92 16.23
C SER A 103 7.13 5.88 15.07
N ILE A 104 6.25 5.47 14.14
CA ILE A 104 5.83 6.29 13.01
C ILE A 104 5.09 7.55 13.50
N GLU A 105 4.20 7.40 14.47
CA GLU A 105 3.47 8.50 15.10
C GLU A 105 4.41 9.55 15.72
N ARG A 106 5.46 9.10 16.43
CA ARG A 106 6.45 10.01 17.02
C ARG A 106 7.22 10.77 15.94
N THR A 107 7.63 10.09 14.87
CA THR A 107 8.29 10.74 13.73
C THR A 107 7.40 11.82 13.14
N ILE A 108 6.13 11.50 12.84
CA ILE A 108 5.17 12.47 12.29
C ILE A 108 4.96 13.65 13.25
N LYS A 109 4.72 13.39 14.54
CA LYS A 109 4.55 14.44 15.56
C LYS A 109 5.78 15.34 15.69
N SER A 110 6.99 14.80 15.53
CA SER A 110 8.23 15.60 15.61
C SER A 110 8.42 16.53 14.42
N LEU A 111 7.88 16.18 13.25
CA LEU A 111 8.00 16.94 12.01
C LEU A 111 6.86 17.96 11.84
N LEU A 112 5.74 17.75 12.54
CA LEU A 112 4.54 18.59 12.49
C LEU A 112 4.82 20.10 12.77
N PRO A 113 5.60 20.48 13.80
CA PRO A 113 5.92 21.88 14.07
C PRO A 113 6.70 22.54 12.93
N ALA A 114 7.59 21.78 12.27
CA ALA A 114 8.33 22.28 11.13
C ALA A 114 7.35 22.54 9.96
N LEU A 115 6.49 21.60 9.63
CA LEU A 115 5.50 21.82 8.56
C LEU A 115 4.58 23.01 8.84
N GLN A 116 4.10 23.15 10.08
CA GLN A 116 3.28 24.29 10.49
C GLN A 116 4.02 25.61 10.34
N LEU A 117 5.31 25.67 10.68
CA LEU A 117 6.13 26.86 10.50
C LEU A 117 6.36 27.16 9.02
N ALA A 118 6.67 26.16 8.19
CA ALA A 118 6.82 26.30 6.74
C ALA A 118 5.52 26.85 6.10
N MET A 119 4.37 26.33 6.49
CA MET A 119 3.05 26.80 6.03
C MET A 119 2.75 28.24 6.46
N LYS A 120 3.07 28.61 7.72
CA LYS A 120 2.90 29.98 8.24
C LYS A 120 3.81 30.98 7.52
N MET A 121 5.04 30.59 7.20
CA MET A 121 5.99 31.45 6.48
C MET A 121 5.61 31.61 5.01
N GLY A 122 5.06 30.57 4.36
CA GLY A 122 4.45 30.69 3.02
C GLY A 122 3.32 31.71 2.98
N HIS A 123 2.53 31.82 4.07
CA HIS A 123 1.47 32.83 4.20
C HIS A 123 2.02 34.27 4.41
N GLN A 124 3.17 34.42 5.05
CA GLN A 124 3.83 35.73 5.23
C GLN A 124 4.54 36.21 3.96
N ALA A 125 5.11 35.30 3.16
CA ALA A 125 5.76 35.62 1.89
C ALA A 125 4.78 36.19 0.83
N ASP A 126 3.49 35.81 0.89
CA ASP A 126 2.43 36.39 0.04
C ASP A 126 2.00 37.80 0.51
N LYS A 127 2.29 38.19 1.75
CA LYS A 127 1.88 39.48 2.34
C LYS A 127 2.99 40.52 2.41
N SER A 128 4.26 40.11 2.35
CA SER A 128 5.40 41.03 2.35
C SER A 128 6.40 40.65 1.26
N LYS A 129 6.46 41.45 0.18
CA LYS A 129 7.70 41.62 -0.57
C LYS A 129 8.72 42.27 0.36
N SER A 130 9.40 41.49 1.18
CA SER A 130 10.57 41.97 1.91
C SER A 130 11.58 40.87 2.11
N ASN A 131 12.65 41.04 1.34
CA ASN A 131 14.02 40.63 1.54
C ASN A 131 14.45 40.54 3.02
N SER A 132 14.20 39.42 3.70
CA SER A 132 14.97 38.94 4.86
C SER A 132 14.45 37.57 5.29
N ASP A 133 15.38 36.72 5.72
CA ASP A 133 15.20 35.40 6.32
C ASP A 133 15.12 34.19 5.39
N GLU A 134 16.12 34.12 4.51
CA GLU A 134 16.60 32.90 3.83
C GLU A 134 17.24 31.87 4.80
N ARG A 135 17.18 32.09 6.12
CA ARG A 135 17.95 31.30 7.11
C ARG A 135 17.18 30.22 7.89
N LEU A 136 15.86 30.05 7.68
CA LEU A 136 15.09 29.16 8.57
C LEU A 136 14.37 27.96 7.96
N TYR A 137 14.59 27.61 6.69
CA TYR A 137 14.06 26.34 6.14
C TYR A 137 15.10 25.62 5.28
N LYS A 138 15.97 24.84 5.92
CA LYS A 138 16.65 23.70 5.25
C LYS A 138 15.81 22.44 5.44
N MET A 139 14.53 22.47 5.06
CA MET A 139 13.83 21.22 4.82
C MET A 139 14.21 20.78 3.41
N THR A 140 14.96 19.70 3.31
CA THR A 140 15.33 19.12 2.02
C THR A 140 14.07 18.68 1.27
N LEU A 141 14.14 18.66 -0.07
CA LEU A 141 13.06 18.12 -0.90
C LEU A 141 12.69 16.69 -0.46
N ASP A 142 13.70 15.90 -0.10
CA ASP A 142 13.53 14.52 0.36
C ASP A 142 12.75 14.45 1.68
N GLU A 143 13.07 15.28 2.66
CA GLU A 143 12.32 15.35 3.92
C GLU A 143 10.87 15.76 3.68
N PHE A 144 10.62 16.71 2.78
CA PHE A 144 9.27 17.15 2.44
C PHE A 144 8.45 16.04 1.77
N GLU A 145 9.05 15.33 0.82
CA GLU A 145 8.40 14.24 0.10
C GLU A 145 8.13 13.04 1.00
N VAL A 146 9.06 12.71 1.91
CA VAL A 146 8.86 11.67 2.94
C VAL A 146 7.70 12.04 3.86
N ILE A 147 7.64 13.29 4.31
CA ILE A 147 6.56 13.78 5.16
C ILE A 147 5.22 13.72 4.44
N LYS A 148 5.16 14.18 3.20
CA LYS A 148 3.95 14.14 2.38
C LYS A 148 3.43 12.72 2.25
N ARG A 149 4.30 11.76 1.92
CA ARG A 149 3.95 10.34 1.84
C ARG A 149 3.48 9.77 3.18
N LEU A 150 4.13 10.13 4.29
CA LEU A 150 3.72 9.70 5.63
C LEU A 150 2.35 10.27 6.04
N ILE A 151 2.03 11.50 5.65
CA ILE A 151 0.72 12.11 5.92
C ILE A 151 -0.37 11.48 5.04
N GLU A 152 -0.09 11.24 3.76
CA GLU A 152 -1.00 10.58 2.82
C GLU A 152 -1.24 9.11 3.19
N GLN A 153 -0.20 8.40 3.63
CA GLN A 153 -0.29 6.98 4.01
C GLN A 153 -0.95 6.75 5.36
N PHE A 154 -1.14 7.75 6.23
CA PHE A 154 -1.69 7.54 7.57
C PHE A 154 -2.83 8.52 7.86
N SER A 155 -4.01 8.17 7.33
CA SER A 155 -5.26 8.94 7.48
C SER A 155 -5.68 9.17 8.94
N SER A 156 -5.32 8.26 9.86
CA SER A 156 -5.58 8.38 11.30
C SER A 156 -4.81 9.49 12.02
N PHE A 157 -3.73 10.00 11.42
CA PHE A 157 -2.97 11.14 12.00
C PHE A 157 -3.46 12.50 11.50
N ASN A 158 -4.47 12.51 10.65
CA ASN A 158 -4.90 13.71 9.95
C ASN A 158 -5.89 14.50 10.83
N THR A 159 -5.38 15.08 11.93
CA THR A 159 -6.07 16.11 12.72
C THR A 159 -6.11 17.47 12.01
N MET A 160 -5.59 17.55 10.78
CA MET A 160 -5.67 18.76 9.96
C MET A 160 -7.10 18.91 9.45
N SER A 161 -7.67 20.08 9.69
CA SER A 161 -8.95 20.48 9.09
C SER A 161 -8.86 20.36 7.56
N ASP A 162 -9.99 20.19 6.87
CA ASP A 162 -10.00 20.15 5.41
C ASP A 162 -9.40 21.43 4.80
N GLU A 163 -9.53 22.57 5.49
CA GLU A 163 -8.83 23.81 5.11
C GLU A 163 -7.31 23.65 5.18
N ASP A 164 -6.77 23.06 6.24
CA ASP A 164 -5.33 22.85 6.41
C ASP A 164 -4.77 21.83 5.42
N ARG A 165 -5.56 20.83 5.02
CA ARG A 165 -5.22 19.88 3.94
C ARG A 165 -5.12 20.58 2.58
N GLN A 166 -6.12 21.41 2.23
CA GLN A 166 -6.08 22.20 1.00
C GLN A 166 -4.92 23.19 0.99
N ARG A 167 -4.61 23.80 2.15
CA ARG A 167 -3.44 24.68 2.31
C ARG A 167 -2.13 23.93 2.12
N PHE A 168 -2.01 22.74 2.70
CA PHE A 168 -0.83 21.90 2.52
C PHE A 168 -0.63 21.49 1.05
N ALA A 169 -1.71 21.06 0.38
CA ALA A 169 -1.66 20.72 -1.06
C ALA A 169 -1.22 21.92 -1.91
N LYS A 170 -1.74 23.11 -1.62
CA LYS A 170 -1.35 24.36 -2.31
C LYS A 170 0.10 24.75 -2.03
N PHE A 171 0.56 24.63 -0.78
CA PHE A 171 1.96 24.87 -0.41
C PHE A 171 2.90 23.87 -1.08
N ALA A 172 2.55 22.58 -1.10
CA ALA A 172 3.32 21.52 -1.74
C ALA A 172 3.50 21.79 -3.24
N ALA A 173 2.42 22.16 -3.94
CA ALA A 173 2.48 22.51 -5.36
C ALA A 173 3.42 23.70 -5.62
N THR A 174 3.34 24.74 -4.79
CA THR A 174 4.21 25.94 -4.91
C THR A 174 5.67 25.63 -4.56
N PHE A 175 5.92 24.83 -3.51
CA PHE A 175 7.26 24.47 -3.06
C PHE A 175 7.98 23.60 -4.10
N LEU A 176 7.30 22.59 -4.65
CA LEU A 176 7.82 21.72 -5.71
C LEU A 176 8.12 22.53 -6.98
N SER A 177 7.19 23.39 -7.40
CA SER A 177 7.40 24.25 -8.58
C SER A 177 8.59 25.23 -8.41
N LYS A 178 8.79 25.77 -7.21
CA LYS A 178 9.89 26.70 -6.93
C LYS A 178 11.25 26.00 -6.88
N LYS A 179 11.29 24.73 -6.43
CA LYS A 179 12.50 23.92 -6.37
C LYS A 179 12.90 23.30 -7.71
N GLU A 180 11.93 22.90 -8.54
CA GLU A 180 12.17 22.46 -9.92
C GLU A 180 12.66 23.60 -10.83
N GLY A 181 12.38 24.86 -10.44
CA GLY A 181 12.82 26.07 -11.12
C GLY A 181 14.18 26.63 -10.68
N GLU A 182 14.93 25.99 -9.76
CA GLU A 182 16.30 26.39 -9.43
C GLU A 182 17.28 25.80 -10.46
N PRO A 183 17.81 26.58 -11.43
CA PRO A 183 18.86 26.10 -12.30
C PRO A 183 20.09 25.78 -11.45
N GLY A 184 20.62 24.57 -11.63
CA GLY A 184 21.79 24.05 -10.93
C GLY A 184 22.87 25.11 -10.74
N ALA A 185 23.15 25.42 -9.48
CA ALA A 185 24.29 26.23 -9.11
C ALA A 185 25.56 25.56 -9.62
N LYS A 186 26.17 26.24 -10.59
CA LYS A 186 27.46 26.02 -11.22
C LYS A 186 28.44 25.27 -10.33
N SER A 187 28.99 24.18 -10.87
CA SER A 187 30.29 23.64 -10.51
C SER A 187 31.34 24.76 -10.60
N SER A 188 31.92 25.13 -9.46
CA SER A 188 33.15 25.92 -9.40
C SER A 188 34.11 25.23 -8.42
N SER A 189 34.95 24.34 -8.97
CA SER A 189 36.40 24.21 -8.73
C SER A 189 36.93 23.13 -9.65
#